data_AF-A0AAE0YXX9-F1
#
_entry.id   AF-A0AAE0YXX9-F1
#
_cell.length_a   1.000
_cell.length_b   1.000
_cell.length_c   1.000
_cell.angle_alpha   90.00
_cell.angle_beta   90.00
_cell.angle_gamma   90.00
#
_symmetry.space_group_name_H-M   'P 1'
#
loop_
_entity.id
_entity.type
_entity.pdbx_description
1 polymer ?
#
loop_
_entity_poly.entity_id
_entity_poly.type
_entity_poly.pdbx_seq_one_letter_code
_entity_poly.pdbx_strand_id
1 'polypeptide(L)'
;MPELCKLYYSRLVSLDVEEHVHTTRLRESLLAAIPDLKEVRNERNNIVQLAFGCDISKALLQLSNHDCNHEIVILSKAAKILRQHVFGIQNTFSGTFSEDSQQNSVPTMLLSFMQMVLDGPGITGSPSPDKPVNKSSAALSISQLVVFNTVKHRSTSPNSLPRHIRDCETPIAIYIAIKIYTVTRKESIINILHERGLCISYDRLRCLTVDIANSIIAHFESQGVVAPVQAKPGMFSTFALDNIDQNPRSTTCRSSFHGTSISMVQFPDSTEEEQGETVIMNPAMTGKNNVCNLPESYTNVQQQISLPNDNISVPALPTTKTVKLDTPPSKLKETIPTANDWLEHSHQLLSKDALDAEDWISWAAYNAVKFGQVAAITPSMVFPLFREPARSPMMIYHGMNVIIAVRNYLNPGQTPIMTVDQPLFTLAKKIQWKFPDTHGENKFVVMFGAMHTEKMVLEMLGDWLEGSGWTTALTNSGIASSGVAESFIVGKHSRNILLAVQLTSNLLCPVNLMERIKFDDYNLYF
;
A
#
# COMPACT_ATOMS: atom_id res chain seq x y z
N MET A 1 -16.20 0.73 66.09
CA MET A 1 -16.66 0.73 67.50
C MET A 1 -16.44 2.05 68.26
N PRO A 2 -15.26 2.69 68.23
CA PRO A 2 -15.04 3.94 68.99
C PRO A 2 -16.00 5.07 68.65
N GLU A 3 -16.30 5.26 67.36
CA GLU A 3 -17.27 6.27 66.89
C GLU A 3 -18.71 5.95 67.31
N LEU A 4 -19.11 4.68 67.24
CA LEU A 4 -20.44 4.24 67.69
C LEU A 4 -20.61 4.46 69.20
N CYS A 5 -19.56 4.24 69.99
CA CYS A 5 -19.53 4.52 71.42
C CYS A 5 -19.72 6.03 71.69
N LYS A 6 -19.08 6.90 70.91
CA LYS A 6 -19.28 8.36 70.98
C LYS A 6 -20.71 8.78 70.62
N LEU A 7 -21.30 8.19 69.58
CA LEU A 7 -22.69 8.46 69.17
C LEU A 7 -23.71 7.97 70.19
N TYR A 8 -23.45 6.80 70.80
CA TYR A 8 -24.30 6.27 71.86
C TYR A 8 -24.22 7.15 73.12
N TYR A 9 -23.00 7.55 73.51
CA TYR A 9 -22.80 8.49 74.62
C TYR A 9 -23.49 9.84 74.36
N SER A 10 -23.34 10.43 73.17
CA SER A 10 -24.01 11.69 72.85
C SER A 10 -25.53 11.57 72.90
N ARG A 11 -26.08 10.40 72.56
CA ARG A 11 -27.52 10.14 72.69
C ARG A 11 -27.95 9.99 74.14
N LEU A 12 -27.17 9.32 74.99
CA LEU A 12 -27.46 9.20 76.43
C LEU A 12 -27.47 10.58 77.12
N VAL A 13 -26.49 11.43 76.78
CA VAL A 13 -26.47 12.83 77.25
C VAL A 13 -27.72 13.60 76.79
N SER A 14 -28.19 13.38 75.56
CA SER A 14 -29.44 14.00 75.08
C SER A 14 -30.72 13.50 75.74
N LEU A 15 -30.64 12.39 76.49
CA LEU A 15 -31.74 11.76 77.22
C LEU A 15 -31.61 11.93 78.74
N ASP A 16 -30.69 12.80 79.19
CA ASP A 16 -30.42 13.10 80.61
C ASP A 16 -29.94 11.89 81.43
N VAL A 17 -29.24 10.95 80.77
CA VAL A 17 -28.66 9.76 81.40
C VAL A 17 -27.13 9.91 81.46
N GLU A 18 -26.59 10.17 82.65
CA GLU A 18 -25.15 10.21 82.90
C GLU A 18 -24.60 8.81 83.23
N GLU A 19 -24.29 8.04 82.19
CA GLU A 19 -23.66 6.72 82.35
C GLU A 19 -22.33 6.64 81.60
N HIS A 20 -21.29 6.09 82.23
CA HIS A 20 -19.99 5.93 81.60
C HIS A 20 -19.99 4.70 80.68
N VAL A 21 -19.98 4.93 79.37
CA VAL A 21 -20.09 3.87 78.37
C VAL A 21 -18.72 3.25 78.09
N HIS A 22 -18.53 2.01 78.53
CA HIS A 22 -17.35 1.23 78.15
C HIS A 22 -17.54 0.57 76.78
N THR A 23 -16.64 0.84 75.83
CA THR A 23 -16.73 0.36 74.43
C THR A 23 -16.91 -1.17 74.34
N THR A 24 -16.23 -1.93 75.21
CA THR A 24 -16.35 -3.40 75.26
C THR A 24 -17.73 -3.86 75.72
N ARG A 25 -18.30 -3.19 76.73
CA ARG A 25 -19.59 -3.57 77.33
C ARG A 25 -20.76 -3.20 76.42
N LEU A 26 -20.66 -2.05 75.73
CA LEU A 26 -21.60 -1.66 74.68
C LEU A 26 -21.58 -2.67 73.53
N ARG A 27 -20.40 -3.10 73.10
CA ARG A 27 -20.24 -4.11 72.05
C ARG A 27 -20.94 -5.42 72.41
N GLU A 28 -20.68 -5.94 73.60
CA GLU A 28 -21.27 -7.20 74.08
C GLU A 28 -22.79 -7.09 74.21
N SER A 29 -23.29 -5.95 74.69
CA SER A 29 -24.74 -5.69 74.79
C SER A 29 -25.42 -5.65 73.42
N LEU A 30 -24.78 -5.03 72.41
CA LEU A 30 -25.30 -4.99 71.04
C LEU A 30 -25.32 -6.36 70.37
N LEU A 31 -24.27 -7.18 70.58
CA LEU A 31 -24.22 -8.55 70.08
C LEU A 31 -25.26 -9.46 70.75
N ALA A 32 -25.57 -9.24 72.03
CA ALA A 32 -26.60 -10.00 72.74
C ALA A 32 -28.03 -9.58 72.33
N ALA A 33 -28.25 -8.29 72.06
CA ALA A 33 -29.56 -7.75 71.75
C ALA A 33 -30.00 -7.94 70.28
N ILE A 34 -29.04 -8.11 69.36
CA ILE A 34 -29.31 -8.16 67.91
C ILE A 34 -28.81 -9.51 67.35
N PRO A 35 -29.72 -10.50 67.13
CA PRO A 35 -29.34 -11.87 66.77
C PRO A 35 -28.51 -12.02 65.49
N ASP A 36 -28.71 -11.12 64.52
CA ASP A 36 -28.05 -11.18 63.20
C ASP A 36 -26.74 -10.38 63.13
N LEU A 37 -26.37 -9.68 64.19
CA LEU A 37 -25.17 -8.84 64.25
C LEU A 37 -23.96 -9.69 64.65
N LYS A 38 -22.91 -9.69 63.83
CA LYS A 38 -21.67 -10.44 64.09
C LYS A 38 -20.46 -9.53 64.21
N GLU A 39 -19.49 -9.96 65.00
CA GLU A 39 -18.18 -9.34 65.12
C GLU A 39 -17.30 -9.75 63.93
N VAL A 40 -16.75 -8.76 63.22
CA VAL A 40 -15.72 -8.98 62.19
C VAL A 40 -14.43 -8.32 62.66
N ARG A 41 -13.38 -9.13 62.85
CA ARG A 41 -12.06 -8.66 63.27
C ARG A 41 -11.12 -8.56 62.07
N ASN A 42 -10.42 -7.44 61.95
CA ASN A 42 -9.28 -7.33 61.06
C ASN A 42 -8.01 -7.77 61.82
N GLU A 43 -7.41 -8.88 61.40
CA GLU A 43 -6.20 -9.48 62.01
C GLU A 43 -4.97 -8.56 61.99
N ARG A 44 -4.94 -7.54 61.11
CA ARG A 44 -3.78 -6.64 60.95
C ARG A 44 -3.85 -5.37 61.77
N ASN A 45 -5.04 -4.74 61.85
CA ASN A 45 -5.19 -3.44 62.52
C ASN A 45 -5.94 -3.53 63.87
N ASN A 46 -6.32 -4.73 64.30
CA ASN A 46 -7.05 -4.97 65.56
C ASN A 46 -8.37 -4.19 65.69
N ILE A 47 -8.89 -3.67 64.57
CA ILE A 47 -10.14 -2.92 64.51
C ILE A 47 -11.30 -3.91 64.46
N VAL A 48 -12.24 -3.73 65.39
CA VAL A 48 -13.49 -4.49 65.48
C VAL A 48 -14.60 -3.71 64.78
N GLN A 49 -15.23 -4.34 63.78
CA GLN A 49 -16.46 -3.86 63.15
C GLN A 49 -17.63 -4.81 63.45
N LEU A 50 -18.84 -4.25 63.51
CA LEU A 50 -20.09 -5.01 63.68
C LEU A 50 -20.83 -4.98 62.35
N ALA A 51 -21.17 -6.16 61.81
CA ALA A 51 -21.88 -6.28 60.54
C ALA A 51 -22.98 -7.34 60.63
N PHE A 52 -24.09 -7.13 59.93
CA PHE A 52 -25.15 -8.13 59.82
C PHE A 52 -24.69 -9.29 58.94
N GLY A 53 -25.17 -10.50 59.24
CA GLY A 53 -24.79 -11.73 58.53
C GLY A 53 -24.83 -11.65 57.01
N CYS A 54 -25.83 -10.95 56.45
CA CYS A 54 -26.01 -10.74 55.01
C CYS A 54 -25.00 -9.79 54.37
N ASP A 55 -24.35 -8.93 55.15
CA ASP A 55 -23.44 -7.89 54.67
C ASP A 55 -21.98 -8.14 55.07
N ILE A 56 -21.66 -9.26 55.73
CA ILE A 56 -20.29 -9.64 56.11
C ILE A 56 -19.37 -9.66 54.88
N SER A 57 -19.81 -10.18 53.74
CA SER A 57 -19.01 -10.18 52.50
C SER A 57 -18.72 -8.77 51.98
N LYS A 58 -19.67 -7.83 52.11
CA LYS A 58 -19.47 -6.42 51.73
C LYS A 58 -18.56 -5.71 52.71
N ALA A 59 -18.70 -5.98 54.01
CA ALA A 59 -17.83 -5.45 55.06
C ALA A 59 -16.38 -5.96 54.89
N LEU A 60 -16.19 -7.24 54.54
CA LEU A 60 -14.88 -7.82 54.23
C LEU A 60 -14.26 -7.21 52.96
N LEU A 61 -15.05 -6.96 51.92
CA LEU A 61 -14.61 -6.23 50.72
C LEU A 61 -14.25 -4.76 51.03
N GLN A 62 -15.02 -4.09 51.89
CA GLN A 62 -14.69 -2.73 52.34
C GLN A 62 -13.42 -2.70 53.20
N LEU A 63 -13.22 -3.72 54.05
CA LEU A 63 -12.00 -3.90 54.84
C LEU A 63 -10.78 -4.19 53.96
N SER A 64 -10.91 -4.96 52.87
CA SER A 64 -9.80 -5.15 51.91
C SER A 64 -9.51 -3.90 51.08
N ASN A 65 -10.52 -3.04 50.87
CA ASN A 65 -10.39 -1.80 50.13
C ASN A 65 -9.85 -0.63 50.97
N HIS A 66 -9.89 -0.70 52.31
CA HIS A 66 -9.33 0.33 53.17
C HIS A 66 -7.79 0.40 53.12
N ASP A 67 -7.12 -0.67 52.69
CA ASP A 67 -5.68 -0.70 52.39
C ASP A 67 -5.36 -0.36 50.92
N CYS A 68 -6.36 -0.08 50.08
CA CYS A 68 -6.11 0.36 48.70
C CYS A 68 -5.82 1.87 48.69
N ASN A 69 -4.57 2.25 48.40
CA ASN A 69 -4.11 3.62 48.22
C ASN A 69 -5.19 4.49 47.56
N HIS A 70 -5.50 5.66 48.14
CA HIS A 70 -6.46 6.63 47.60
C HIS A 70 -6.28 6.89 46.08
N GLU A 71 -5.04 6.84 45.62
CA GLU A 71 -4.65 6.92 44.20
C GLU A 71 -5.24 5.80 43.33
N ILE A 72 -5.29 4.56 43.82
CA ILE A 72 -5.89 3.41 43.12
C ILE A 72 -7.39 3.62 42.94
N VAL A 73 -8.06 4.24 43.92
CA VAL A 73 -9.49 4.59 43.80
C VAL A 73 -9.71 5.66 42.73
N ILE A 74 -8.83 6.67 42.65
CA ILE A 74 -8.86 7.68 41.58
C ILE A 74 -8.64 7.03 40.21
N LEU A 75 -7.62 6.19 40.07
CA LEU A 75 -7.32 5.49 38.82
C LEU A 75 -8.48 4.57 38.40
N SER A 76 -9.11 3.87 39.34
CA SER A 76 -10.29 3.05 39.09
C SER A 76 -11.47 3.87 38.55
N LYS A 77 -11.72 5.06 39.14
CA LYS A 77 -12.73 5.99 38.64
C LYS A 77 -12.39 6.52 37.24
N ALA A 78 -11.15 6.93 37.00
CA ALA A 78 -10.69 7.39 35.69
C ALA A 78 -10.84 6.30 34.63
N ALA A 79 -10.41 5.06 34.93
CA ALA A 79 -10.56 3.92 34.04
C ALA A 79 -12.03 3.62 33.73
N LYS A 80 -12.93 3.73 34.71
CA LYS A 80 -14.38 3.53 34.51
C LYS A 80 -14.96 4.56 33.53
N ILE A 81 -14.60 5.83 33.69
CA ILE A 81 -15.03 6.92 32.79
C ILE A 81 -14.49 6.68 31.37
N LEU A 82 -13.19 6.44 31.24
CA LEU A 82 -12.57 6.20 29.93
C LEU A 82 -13.18 5.00 29.22
N ARG A 83 -13.42 3.88 29.93
CA ARG A 83 -14.06 2.70 29.36
C ARG A 83 -15.48 2.96 28.86
N GLN A 84 -16.26 3.80 29.55
CA GLN A 84 -17.60 4.19 29.08
C GLN A 84 -17.52 4.89 27.72
N HIS A 85 -16.57 5.81 27.55
CA HIS A 85 -16.34 6.49 26.27
C HIS A 85 -15.81 5.55 25.19
N VAL A 86 -14.88 4.65 25.52
CA VAL A 86 -14.31 3.67 24.56
C VAL A 86 -15.40 2.74 24.01
N PHE A 87 -16.26 2.18 24.86
CA PHE A 87 -17.35 1.30 24.40
C PHE A 87 -18.52 2.04 23.75
N GLY A 88 -18.53 3.37 23.78
CA GLY A 88 -19.49 4.19 23.04
C GLY A 88 -19.11 4.38 21.56
N ILE A 89 -17.87 4.05 21.17
CA ILE A 89 -17.42 4.14 19.78
C ILE A 89 -17.63 2.81 19.06
N GLN A 90 -18.05 2.91 17.81
CA GLN A 90 -18.09 1.79 16.87
C GLN A 90 -17.20 2.10 15.68
N ASN A 91 -16.19 1.26 15.48
CA ASN A 91 -15.31 1.30 14.34
C ASN A 91 -15.68 0.19 13.36
N THR A 92 -15.80 0.54 12.09
CA THR A 92 -16.02 -0.42 11.01
C THR A 92 -15.10 -0.10 9.85
N PHE A 93 -14.38 -1.10 9.37
CA PHE A 93 -13.57 -0.98 8.16
C PHE A 93 -14.43 -1.29 6.93
N SER A 94 -14.50 -0.33 6.00
CA SER A 94 -15.30 -0.41 4.76
C SER A 94 -14.46 -0.66 3.50
N GLY A 95 -13.19 -1.05 3.67
CA GLY A 95 -12.25 -1.27 2.56
C GLY A 95 -11.27 -0.12 2.34
N THR A 96 -11.56 1.07 2.87
CA THR A 96 -10.69 2.26 2.79
C THR A 96 -10.63 3.01 4.12
N PHE A 97 -9.63 3.87 4.27
CA PHE A 97 -9.49 4.78 5.40
C PHE A 97 -9.67 6.22 4.91
N SER A 98 -10.65 6.95 5.47
CA SER A 98 -10.79 8.39 5.27
C SER A 98 -9.67 9.15 5.97
N GLU A 99 -9.43 10.41 5.57
CA GLU A 99 -8.37 11.25 6.17
C GLU A 99 -8.50 11.36 7.71
N ASP A 100 -9.72 11.50 8.22
CA ASP A 100 -9.99 11.60 9.65
C ASP A 100 -10.23 10.24 10.36
N SER A 101 -10.00 9.10 9.69
CA SER A 101 -10.33 7.78 10.25
C SER A 101 -9.63 7.53 11.59
N GLN A 102 -8.37 7.95 11.70
CA GLN A 102 -7.58 7.80 12.92
C GLN A 102 -8.17 8.60 14.08
N GLN A 103 -8.58 9.84 13.83
CA GLN A 103 -9.14 10.74 14.85
C GLN A 103 -10.51 10.26 15.30
N ASN A 104 -11.37 9.89 14.35
CA ASN A 104 -12.74 9.44 14.62
C ASN A 104 -12.79 8.08 15.35
N SER A 105 -11.72 7.30 15.28
CA SER A 105 -11.66 5.98 15.92
C SER A 105 -11.38 6.00 17.43
N VAL A 106 -11.16 7.17 18.01
CA VAL A 106 -10.75 7.36 19.41
C VAL A 106 -11.64 8.39 20.11
N PRO A 107 -12.09 8.15 21.35
CA PRO A 107 -12.83 9.16 22.09
C PRO A 107 -11.93 10.34 22.47
N THR A 108 -12.40 11.58 22.28
CA THR A 108 -11.64 12.79 22.63
C THR A 108 -11.12 12.77 24.05
N MET A 109 -11.91 12.26 25.01
CA MET A 109 -11.50 12.15 26.41
C MET A 109 -10.31 11.21 26.62
N LEU A 110 -10.25 10.09 25.86
CA LEU A 110 -9.11 9.18 25.92
C LEU A 110 -7.87 9.84 25.31
N LEU A 111 -8.02 10.56 24.20
CA LEU A 111 -6.93 11.27 23.56
C LEU A 111 -6.35 12.34 24.49
N SER A 112 -7.20 13.18 25.09
CA SER A 112 -6.76 14.19 26.07
C SER A 112 -6.09 13.56 27.28
N PHE A 113 -6.59 12.42 27.77
CA PHE A 113 -5.94 11.69 28.85
C PHE A 113 -4.56 11.17 28.44
N MET A 114 -4.43 10.57 27.25
CA MET A 114 -3.13 10.08 26.74
C MET A 114 -2.14 11.22 26.48
N GLN A 115 -2.62 12.38 26.03
CA GLN A 115 -1.80 13.59 25.94
C GLN A 115 -1.30 14.04 27.32
N MET A 116 -2.17 14.08 28.33
CA MET A 116 -1.73 14.40 29.71
C MET A 116 -0.71 13.40 30.26
N VAL A 117 -0.82 12.12 29.87
CA VAL A 117 0.14 11.07 30.27
C VAL A 117 1.49 11.25 29.57
N LEU A 118 1.51 11.59 28.28
CA LEU A 118 2.75 11.67 27.49
C LEU A 118 3.44 13.03 27.58
N ASP A 119 2.66 14.11 27.58
CA ASP A 119 3.14 15.50 27.50
C ASP A 119 3.10 16.20 28.87
N GLY A 120 2.48 15.58 29.88
CA GLY A 120 2.33 16.08 31.25
C GLY A 120 0.97 16.70 31.57
N PRO A 121 0.61 16.83 32.86
CA PRO A 121 -0.71 17.30 33.30
C PRO A 121 -0.86 18.83 33.15
N GLY A 122 -1.10 19.29 31.91
CA GLY A 122 -1.42 20.68 31.59
C GLY A 122 -2.85 20.83 31.08
N ILE A 123 -3.68 21.62 31.78
CA ILE A 123 -5.07 21.96 31.37
C ILE A 123 -5.09 22.96 30.19
N THR A 124 -3.94 23.43 29.72
CA THR A 124 -3.79 24.47 28.68
C THR A 124 -4.18 24.02 27.26
N GLY A 125 -4.73 22.81 27.11
CA GLY A 125 -5.25 22.26 25.86
C GLY A 125 -6.78 22.21 25.78
N SER A 126 -7.53 23.08 26.48
CA SER A 126 -8.92 23.30 26.06
C SER A 126 -8.90 23.74 24.59
N PRO A 127 -9.69 23.11 23.70
CA PRO A 127 -9.72 23.47 22.29
C PRO A 127 -10.27 24.89 22.20
N SER A 128 -9.38 25.88 22.14
CA SER A 128 -9.71 27.18 21.57
C SER A 128 -9.90 26.95 20.07
N PRO A 129 -10.96 27.48 19.44
CA PRO A 129 -11.18 27.38 18.01
C PRO A 129 -9.99 27.91 17.18
N ASP A 130 -9.11 28.72 17.78
CA ASP A 130 -8.06 29.45 17.07
C ASP A 130 -6.63 28.86 17.22
N LYS A 131 -6.46 27.72 17.89
CA LYS A 131 -5.15 27.04 17.97
C LYS A 131 -5.28 25.54 17.68
N PRO A 132 -4.78 25.04 16.53
CA PRO A 132 -4.73 23.61 16.29
C PRO A 132 -3.86 23.00 17.38
N VAL A 133 -4.45 22.12 18.20
CA VAL A 133 -3.71 21.23 19.10
C VAL A 133 -2.61 20.62 18.25
N ASN A 134 -1.34 20.81 18.61
CA ASN A 134 -0.27 20.02 18.02
C ASN A 134 -0.56 18.57 18.40
N LYS A 135 -1.22 17.84 17.48
CA LYS A 135 -1.73 16.50 17.70
C LYS A 135 -0.50 15.60 17.85
N SER A 136 -0.15 15.23 19.08
CA SER A 136 0.87 14.21 19.31
C SER A 136 0.45 12.92 18.58
N SER A 137 1.09 12.65 17.44
CA SER A 137 0.85 11.45 16.62
C SER A 137 1.02 10.17 17.45
N ALA A 138 1.92 10.20 18.43
CA ALA A 138 2.12 9.14 19.40
C ALA A 138 0.89 8.96 20.32
N ALA A 139 0.34 10.04 20.90
CA ALA A 139 -0.86 9.98 21.74
C ALA A 139 -2.06 9.39 20.98
N LEU A 140 -2.23 9.78 19.72
CA LEU A 140 -3.32 9.27 18.87
C LEU A 140 -3.13 7.78 18.56
N SER A 141 -1.91 7.37 18.20
CA SER A 141 -1.59 5.96 17.91
C SER A 141 -1.78 5.06 19.13
N ILE A 142 -1.29 5.49 20.30
CA ILE A 142 -1.45 4.76 21.56
C ILE A 142 -2.93 4.68 21.94
N SER A 143 -3.68 5.77 21.80
CA SER A 143 -5.12 5.76 22.09
C SER A 143 -5.88 4.77 21.22
N GLN A 144 -5.56 4.69 19.93
CA GLN A 144 -6.14 3.68 19.03
C GLN A 144 -5.81 2.25 19.47
N LEU A 145 -4.60 2.00 19.96
CA LEU A 145 -4.23 0.68 20.51
C LEU A 145 -4.94 0.40 21.83
N VAL A 146 -5.16 1.41 22.67
CA VAL A 146 -5.97 1.27 23.90
C VAL A 146 -7.40 0.87 23.54
N VAL A 147 -8.04 1.56 22.59
CA VAL A 147 -9.37 1.19 22.09
C VAL A 147 -9.39 -0.25 21.59
N PHE A 148 -8.44 -0.62 20.73
CA PHE A 148 -8.33 -1.95 20.14
C PHE A 148 -8.18 -3.10 21.17
N ASN A 149 -7.40 -2.86 22.23
CA ASN A 149 -7.13 -3.86 23.26
C ASN A 149 -8.17 -3.88 24.40
N THR A 150 -9.10 -2.92 24.43
CA THR A 150 -10.10 -2.84 25.49
C THR A 150 -11.19 -3.89 25.31
N VAL A 151 -11.31 -4.83 26.26
CA VAL A 151 -12.34 -5.88 26.26
C VAL A 151 -13.46 -5.61 27.26
N LYS A 152 -14.71 -5.98 26.94
CA LYS A 152 -15.88 -5.85 27.84
C LYS A 152 -15.69 -6.66 29.13
N HIS A 153 -15.30 -7.92 28.99
CA HIS A 153 -14.95 -8.83 30.08
C HIS A 153 -13.66 -9.57 29.73
N ARG A 154 -12.72 -9.64 30.67
CA ARG A 154 -11.51 -10.45 30.49
C ARG A 154 -11.87 -11.90 30.79
N SER A 155 -11.43 -12.81 29.94
CA SER A 155 -11.55 -14.24 30.22
C SER A 155 -10.75 -14.60 31.46
N THR A 156 -11.31 -15.49 32.29
CA THR A 156 -10.70 -15.98 33.53
C THR A 156 -9.72 -17.13 33.30
N SER A 157 -9.62 -17.66 32.07
CA SER A 157 -8.70 -18.75 31.76
C SER A 157 -7.27 -18.23 31.51
N PRO A 158 -6.24 -18.87 32.10
CA PRO A 158 -4.86 -18.34 32.13
C PRO A 158 -4.16 -18.22 30.77
N ASN A 159 -4.68 -18.85 29.70
CA ASN A 159 -4.07 -18.85 28.36
C ASN A 159 -4.99 -18.33 27.24
N SER A 160 -6.16 -17.76 27.55
CA SER A 160 -7.00 -17.21 26.48
C SER A 160 -6.49 -15.84 26.07
N LEU A 161 -6.14 -15.72 24.79
CA LEU A 161 -5.98 -14.42 24.16
C LEU A 161 -7.27 -13.60 24.34
N PRO A 162 -7.19 -12.29 24.64
CA PRO A 162 -8.36 -11.44 24.71
C PRO A 162 -9.16 -11.56 23.42
N ARG A 163 -10.44 -11.90 23.51
CA ARG A 163 -11.32 -11.87 22.34
C ARG A 163 -11.54 -10.41 21.96
N HIS A 164 -10.82 -9.93 20.95
CA HIS A 164 -11.03 -8.60 20.42
C HIS A 164 -12.45 -8.46 19.89
N ILE A 165 -13.05 -7.29 20.17
CA ILE A 165 -14.37 -6.92 19.69
C ILE A 165 -14.16 -6.25 18.33
N ARG A 166 -14.88 -6.70 17.30
CA ARG A 166 -14.74 -6.15 15.93
C ARG A 166 -15.00 -4.65 15.89
N ASP A 167 -15.99 -4.18 16.62
CA ASP A 167 -16.33 -2.75 16.74
C ASP A 167 -15.20 -1.90 17.34
N CYS A 168 -14.18 -2.53 17.95
CA CYS A 168 -13.00 -1.87 18.48
C CYS A 168 -11.78 -1.97 17.54
N GLU A 169 -11.91 -2.58 16.36
CA GLU A 169 -10.82 -2.63 15.36
C GLU A 169 -10.51 -1.21 14.87
N THR A 170 -9.40 -0.64 15.34
CA THR A 170 -8.98 0.71 14.96
C THR A 170 -8.16 0.70 13.66
N PRO A 171 -8.14 1.82 12.92
CA PRO A 171 -7.38 1.96 11.68
C PRO A 171 -5.92 1.54 11.82
N ILE A 172 -5.24 1.92 12.91
CA ILE A 172 -3.84 1.55 13.12
C ILE A 172 -3.63 0.04 13.22
N ALA A 173 -4.50 -0.68 13.92
CA ALA A 173 -4.37 -2.12 14.14
C ALA A 173 -4.58 -2.90 12.84
N ILE A 174 -5.51 -2.46 11.99
CA ILE A 174 -5.76 -3.03 10.67
C ILE A 174 -4.61 -2.67 9.71
N TYR A 175 -4.22 -1.40 9.66
CA TYR A 175 -3.18 -0.90 8.77
C TYR A 175 -1.84 -1.59 9.01
N ILE A 176 -1.40 -1.73 10.27
CA ILE A 176 -0.15 -2.42 10.60
C ILE A 176 -0.17 -3.86 10.07
N ALA A 177 -1.26 -4.59 10.28
CA ALA A 177 -1.36 -5.97 9.79
C ALA A 177 -1.28 -6.03 8.25
N ILE A 178 -2.05 -5.20 7.55
CA ILE A 178 -2.06 -5.14 6.07
C ILE A 178 -0.68 -4.74 5.55
N LYS A 179 -0.08 -3.68 6.09
CA LYS A 179 1.20 -3.12 5.62
C LYS A 179 2.34 -4.12 5.81
N ILE A 180 2.46 -4.69 7.02
CA ILE A 180 3.52 -5.66 7.33
C ILE A 180 3.34 -6.92 6.49
N TYR A 181 2.12 -7.43 6.35
CA TYR A 181 1.88 -8.62 5.54
C TYR A 181 2.15 -8.38 4.05
N THR A 182 1.81 -7.20 3.53
CA THR A 182 2.07 -6.86 2.12
C THR A 182 3.56 -6.88 1.80
N VAL A 183 4.39 -6.40 2.72
CA VAL A 183 5.86 -6.35 2.55
C VAL A 183 6.52 -7.70 2.83
N THR A 184 6.10 -8.39 3.88
CA THR A 184 6.82 -9.58 4.37
C THR A 184 6.26 -10.90 3.88
N ARG A 185 4.94 -10.95 3.58
CA ARG A 185 4.18 -12.18 3.29
C ARG A 185 4.33 -13.28 4.34
N LYS A 186 4.65 -12.92 5.59
CA LYS A 186 4.92 -13.86 6.70
C LYS A 186 3.81 -13.78 7.75
N GLU A 187 3.05 -14.88 7.87
CA GLU A 187 2.05 -15.06 8.92
C GLU A 187 2.65 -14.97 10.34
N SER A 188 3.82 -15.59 10.57
CA SER A 188 4.45 -15.63 11.89
C SER A 188 4.73 -14.24 12.47
N ILE A 189 5.08 -13.26 11.63
CA ILE A 189 5.30 -11.88 12.06
C ILE A 189 3.99 -11.24 12.50
N ILE A 190 2.90 -11.47 11.76
CA ILE A 190 1.57 -10.95 12.11
C ILE A 190 1.12 -11.55 13.45
N ASN A 191 1.31 -12.85 13.67
CA ASN A 191 0.94 -13.49 14.93
C ASN A 191 1.75 -12.92 16.11
N ILE A 192 3.06 -12.70 15.96
CA ILE A 192 3.90 -12.06 17.00
C ILE A 192 3.41 -10.65 17.34
N LEU A 193 3.02 -9.85 16.35
CA LEU A 193 2.51 -8.50 16.56
C LEU A 193 1.12 -8.52 17.21
N HIS A 194 0.26 -9.45 16.78
CA HIS A 194 -1.07 -9.63 17.33
C HIS A 194 -1.04 -10.05 18.80
N GLU A 195 -0.17 -10.99 19.17
CA GLU A 195 0.03 -11.44 20.56
C GLU A 195 0.45 -10.29 21.50
N ARG A 196 1.08 -9.24 20.95
CA ARG A 196 1.46 -8.03 21.68
C ARG A 196 0.40 -6.92 21.63
N GLY A 197 -0.77 -7.20 21.05
CA GLY A 197 -1.87 -6.24 20.94
C GLY A 197 -1.61 -5.10 19.95
N LEU A 198 -0.68 -5.27 19.00
CA LEU A 198 -0.26 -4.22 18.07
C LEU A 198 -1.06 -4.21 16.77
N CYS A 199 -1.69 -5.34 16.40
CA CYS A 199 -2.49 -5.44 15.19
C CYS A 199 -3.57 -6.52 15.30
N ILE A 200 -4.44 -6.59 14.31
CA ILE A 200 -5.41 -7.69 14.15
C ILE A 200 -4.72 -9.05 13.92
N SER A 201 -5.43 -10.14 14.17
CA SER A 201 -4.91 -11.49 13.94
C SER A 201 -4.72 -11.79 12.44
N TYR A 202 -3.88 -12.77 12.13
CA TYR A 202 -3.71 -13.23 10.74
C TYR A 202 -5.01 -13.77 10.14
N ASP A 203 -5.78 -14.55 10.91
CA ASP A 203 -7.10 -15.03 10.47
C ASP A 203 -8.04 -13.88 10.12
N ARG A 204 -8.06 -12.82 10.94
CA ARG A 204 -8.88 -11.63 10.66
C ARG A 204 -8.39 -10.91 9.40
N LEU A 205 -7.08 -10.76 9.23
CA LEU A 205 -6.47 -10.18 8.04
C LEU A 205 -6.86 -10.98 6.79
N ARG A 206 -6.82 -12.31 6.84
CA ARG A 206 -7.25 -13.19 5.76
C ARG A 206 -8.74 -13.02 5.45
N CYS A 207 -9.61 -12.91 6.45
CA CYS A 207 -11.02 -12.60 6.20
C CYS A 207 -11.18 -11.26 5.48
N LEU A 208 -10.45 -10.22 5.90
CA LEU A 208 -10.48 -8.91 5.22
C LEU A 208 -10.04 -9.01 3.76
N THR A 209 -8.98 -9.76 3.45
CA THR A 209 -8.52 -9.91 2.06
C THR A 209 -9.53 -10.68 1.20
N VAL A 210 -10.21 -11.69 1.77
CA VAL A 210 -11.30 -12.41 1.10
C VAL A 210 -12.50 -11.50 0.86
N ASP A 211 -12.89 -10.70 1.86
CA ASP A 211 -14.01 -9.76 1.75
C ASP A 211 -13.75 -8.70 0.66
N ILE A 212 -12.52 -8.16 0.58
CA ILE A 212 -12.09 -7.23 -0.47
C ILE A 212 -12.15 -7.92 -1.85
N ALA A 213 -11.54 -9.10 -1.97
CA ALA A 213 -11.50 -9.82 -3.24
C ALA A 213 -12.91 -10.13 -3.75
N ASN A 214 -13.79 -10.59 -2.87
CA ASN A 214 -15.19 -10.87 -3.20
C ASN A 214 -15.98 -9.63 -3.59
N SER A 215 -15.70 -8.48 -2.97
CA SER A 215 -16.31 -7.21 -3.35
C SER A 215 -15.87 -6.77 -4.74
N ILE A 216 -14.58 -6.92 -5.07
CA ILE A 216 -14.03 -6.63 -6.39
C ILE A 216 -14.62 -7.58 -7.45
N ILE A 217 -14.74 -8.86 -7.16
CA ILE A 217 -15.34 -9.84 -8.08
C ILE A 217 -16.81 -9.51 -8.35
N ALA A 218 -17.59 -9.18 -7.31
CA ALA A 218 -18.98 -8.74 -7.49
C ALA A 218 -19.08 -7.48 -8.34
N HIS A 219 -18.10 -6.56 -8.24
CA HIS A 219 -18.00 -5.40 -9.12
C HIS A 219 -17.69 -5.81 -10.57
N PHE A 220 -16.81 -6.78 -10.81
CA PHE A 220 -16.58 -7.29 -12.17
C PHE A 220 -17.84 -7.91 -12.78
N GLU A 221 -18.60 -8.67 -11.99
CA GLU A 221 -19.87 -9.25 -12.43
C GLU A 221 -20.90 -8.18 -12.75
N SER A 222 -21.01 -7.13 -11.93
CA SER A 222 -21.98 -6.05 -12.16
C SER A 222 -21.64 -5.20 -13.39
N GLN A 223 -20.36 -4.97 -13.67
CA GLN A 223 -19.91 -4.25 -14.86
C GLN A 223 -19.84 -5.13 -16.12
N GLY A 224 -19.88 -6.46 -15.96
CA GLY A 224 -19.72 -7.42 -17.05
C GLY A 224 -18.31 -7.45 -17.66
N VAL A 225 -17.33 -6.81 -17.02
CA VAL A 225 -15.94 -6.72 -17.47
C VAL A 225 -14.98 -6.80 -16.28
N VAL A 226 -13.88 -7.52 -16.46
CA VAL A 226 -12.78 -7.54 -15.49
C VAL A 226 -11.82 -6.42 -15.85
N ALA A 227 -11.90 -5.30 -15.15
CA ALA A 227 -11.01 -4.16 -15.29
C ALA A 227 -10.45 -3.77 -13.91
N PRO A 228 -9.18 -3.35 -13.78
CA PRO A 228 -8.64 -2.90 -12.51
C PRO A 228 -9.47 -1.74 -11.94
N VAL A 229 -9.92 -1.88 -10.69
CA VAL A 229 -10.79 -0.91 -10.00
C VAL A 229 -10.15 0.48 -9.81
N GLN A 230 -8.81 0.55 -9.83
CA GLN A 230 -8.09 1.82 -9.75
C GLN A 230 -8.01 2.56 -11.10
N ALA A 231 -8.46 1.93 -12.19
CA ALA A 231 -8.37 2.49 -13.53
C ALA A 231 -9.40 3.59 -13.74
N LYS A 232 -8.98 4.69 -14.36
CA LYS A 232 -9.87 5.82 -14.63
C LYS A 232 -10.43 5.78 -16.06
N PRO A 233 -11.72 6.05 -16.25
CA PRO A 233 -12.29 6.25 -17.58
C PRO A 233 -11.66 7.44 -18.33
N GLY A 234 -11.69 7.42 -19.65
CA GLY A 234 -11.26 8.52 -20.52
C GLY A 234 -9.74 8.71 -20.66
N MET A 235 -8.92 7.97 -19.90
CA MET A 235 -7.46 8.07 -20.01
C MET A 235 -6.90 7.21 -21.15
N PHE A 236 -5.90 7.73 -21.85
CA PHE A 236 -5.14 6.93 -22.80
C PHE A 236 -4.43 5.78 -22.08
N SER A 237 -4.60 4.56 -22.59
CA SER A 237 -4.11 3.35 -21.94
C SER A 237 -3.35 2.45 -22.89
N THR A 238 -2.26 1.86 -22.42
CA THR A 238 -1.58 0.77 -23.12
C THR A 238 -1.56 -0.46 -22.23
N PHE A 239 -1.49 -1.63 -22.87
CA PHE A 239 -1.49 -2.91 -22.19
C PHE A 239 -0.21 -3.65 -22.49
N ALA A 240 0.28 -4.43 -21.54
CA ALA A 240 1.38 -5.37 -21.72
C ALA A 240 0.86 -6.77 -21.43
N LEU A 241 1.16 -7.73 -22.30
CA LEU A 241 0.85 -9.14 -22.07
C LEU A 241 2.17 -9.91 -22.05
N ASP A 242 2.45 -10.57 -20.94
CA ASP A 242 3.72 -11.24 -20.73
C ASP A 242 3.57 -12.57 -19.96
N ASN A 243 4.56 -13.44 -20.09
CA ASN A 243 4.69 -14.60 -19.23
C ASN A 243 5.06 -14.16 -17.81
N ILE A 244 4.47 -14.81 -16.82
CA ILE A 244 4.92 -14.69 -15.44
C ILE A 244 5.49 -16.03 -14.99
N ASP A 245 6.80 -16.03 -14.79
CA ASP A 245 7.55 -17.19 -14.31
C ASP A 245 7.99 -16.93 -12.88
N GLN A 246 7.24 -17.47 -11.92
CA GLN A 246 7.70 -17.48 -10.54
C GLN A 246 8.48 -18.77 -10.32
N ASN A 247 9.81 -18.66 -10.40
CA ASN A 247 10.72 -19.70 -9.95
C ASN A 247 11.19 -19.39 -8.52
N PRO A 248 10.52 -19.92 -7.48
CA PRO A 248 10.99 -19.77 -6.12
C PRO A 248 12.37 -20.42 -6.02
N ARG A 249 13.42 -19.62 -5.81
CA ARG A 249 14.81 -20.08 -5.62
C ARG A 249 15.03 -20.95 -4.36
N SER A 250 13.99 -21.56 -3.82
CA SER A 250 14.00 -22.36 -2.61
C SER A 250 14.03 -23.85 -2.97
N THR A 251 15.00 -24.56 -2.40
CA THR A 251 15.21 -26.01 -2.53
C THR A 251 14.05 -26.87 -1.98
N THR A 252 13.03 -26.25 -1.38
CA THR A 252 11.84 -26.90 -0.82
C THR A 252 10.55 -26.58 -1.59
N CYS A 253 10.60 -25.77 -2.64
CA CYS A 253 9.38 -25.34 -3.33
C CYS A 253 8.86 -26.41 -4.29
N ARG A 254 7.63 -26.88 -4.07
CA ARG A 254 7.00 -27.98 -4.81
C ARG A 254 6.31 -27.57 -6.12
N SER A 255 6.29 -26.30 -6.49
CA SER A 255 5.66 -25.87 -7.74
C SER A 255 6.19 -24.51 -8.21
N SER A 256 6.81 -24.46 -9.39
CA SER A 256 6.95 -23.21 -10.15
C SER A 256 5.58 -22.78 -10.67
N PHE A 257 5.31 -21.47 -10.69
CA PHE A 257 4.15 -20.92 -11.38
C PHE A 257 4.59 -20.43 -12.75
N HIS A 258 3.92 -20.95 -13.78
CA HIS A 258 4.10 -20.53 -15.17
C HIS A 258 2.72 -20.12 -15.67
N GLY A 259 2.52 -18.83 -15.90
CA GLY A 259 1.23 -18.28 -16.32
C GLY A 259 1.38 -17.07 -17.21
N THR A 260 0.27 -16.37 -17.42
CA THR A 260 0.23 -15.12 -18.19
C THR A 260 -0.29 -13.99 -17.31
N SER A 261 0.34 -12.82 -17.44
CA SER A 261 -0.11 -11.57 -16.83
C SER A 261 -0.50 -10.57 -17.92
N ILE A 262 -1.56 -9.82 -17.65
CA ILE A 262 -1.89 -8.61 -18.39
C ILE A 262 -1.68 -7.44 -17.43
N SER A 263 -0.95 -6.43 -17.88
CA SER A 263 -0.74 -5.17 -17.16
C SER A 263 -1.30 -4.03 -18.00
N MET A 264 -1.82 -3.00 -17.35
CA MET A 264 -2.32 -1.79 -17.99
C MET A 264 -1.61 -0.57 -17.42
N VAL A 265 -1.25 0.34 -18.30
CA VAL A 265 -0.58 1.60 -17.98
C VAL A 265 -1.45 2.73 -18.52
N GLN A 266 -1.86 3.66 -17.66
CA GLN A 266 -2.63 4.84 -18.10
C GLN A 266 -1.77 6.09 -18.08
N PHE A 267 -1.91 6.93 -19.11
CA PHE A 267 -1.08 8.12 -19.31
C PHE A 267 -1.94 9.37 -19.04
N PRO A 268 -1.77 10.04 -17.87
CA PRO A 268 -2.50 11.26 -17.56
C PRO A 268 -1.97 12.46 -18.34
N ASP A 269 -2.88 13.35 -18.75
CA ASP A 269 -2.53 14.63 -19.38
C ASP A 269 -2.22 15.74 -18.35
N SER A 270 -2.68 15.60 -17.10
CA SER A 270 -2.45 16.55 -16.00
C SER A 270 -1.76 15.89 -14.80
N THR A 271 -1.10 16.70 -13.97
CA THR A 271 -0.45 16.27 -12.73
C THR A 271 -1.43 16.07 -11.56
N GLU A 272 -2.73 16.29 -11.78
CA GLU A 272 -3.72 16.16 -10.73
C GLU A 272 -4.03 14.68 -10.46
N GLU A 273 -3.63 14.21 -9.27
CA GLU A 273 -4.07 12.94 -8.71
C GLU A 273 -5.57 13.02 -8.37
N GLU A 274 -6.45 13.00 -9.37
CA GLU A 274 -7.84 12.68 -9.06
C GLU A 274 -7.86 11.26 -8.47
N GLN A 275 -8.43 11.08 -7.28
CA GLN A 275 -8.48 9.75 -6.68
C GLN A 275 -9.39 8.85 -7.54
N GLY A 276 -8.83 7.72 -8.01
CA GLY A 276 -9.62 6.69 -8.72
C GLY A 276 -10.74 6.15 -7.83
N GLU A 277 -11.67 5.41 -8.44
CA GLU A 277 -12.84 4.87 -7.73
C GLU A 277 -12.37 4.04 -6.52
N THR A 278 -12.72 4.49 -5.32
CA THR A 278 -12.28 3.84 -4.09
C THR A 278 -13.15 2.59 -3.89
N VAL A 279 -12.53 1.42 -3.79
CA VAL A 279 -13.27 0.17 -3.58
C VAL A 279 -14.04 0.24 -2.27
N ILE A 280 -15.37 0.30 -2.36
CA ILE A 280 -16.26 0.14 -1.22
C ILE A 280 -16.50 -1.37 -1.03
N MET A 281 -16.18 -1.90 0.16
CA MET A 281 -16.56 -3.27 0.51
C MET A 281 -18.06 -3.45 0.37
N ASN A 282 -18.48 -4.45 -0.40
CA ASN A 282 -19.88 -4.80 -0.52
C ASN A 282 -20.32 -5.58 0.73
N PRO A 283 -21.23 -5.05 1.58
CA PRO A 283 -21.65 -5.73 2.80
C PRO A 283 -22.22 -7.14 2.55
N ALA A 284 -22.89 -7.34 1.41
CA ALA A 284 -23.46 -8.64 1.03
C ALA A 284 -22.39 -9.72 0.74
N MET A 285 -21.14 -9.31 0.50
CA MET A 285 -20.02 -10.20 0.21
C MET A 285 -19.11 -10.45 1.42
N THR A 286 -19.38 -9.78 2.56
CA THR A 286 -18.56 -9.90 3.77
C THR A 286 -18.85 -11.18 4.56
N GLY A 287 -17.84 -11.72 5.23
CA GLY A 287 -17.97 -12.90 6.10
C GLY A 287 -17.94 -14.25 5.38
N LYS A 288 -17.56 -14.27 4.10
CA LYS A 288 -17.31 -15.50 3.34
C LYS A 288 -15.92 -16.05 3.68
N ASN A 289 -15.79 -17.37 3.79
CA ASN A 289 -14.51 -18.01 4.12
C ASN A 289 -13.60 -18.22 2.89
N ASN A 290 -14.17 -18.16 1.69
CA ASN A 290 -13.50 -18.45 0.42
C ASN A 290 -13.68 -17.30 -0.56
N VAL A 291 -12.70 -17.13 -1.44
CA VAL A 291 -12.76 -16.19 -2.57
C VAL A 291 -13.69 -16.77 -3.63
N CYS A 292 -14.57 -15.94 -4.19
CA CYS A 292 -15.45 -16.29 -5.30
C CYS A 292 -14.62 -16.55 -6.57
N ASN A 293 -15.20 -17.25 -7.54
CA ASN A 293 -14.56 -17.40 -8.83
C ASN A 293 -14.63 -16.08 -9.61
N LEU A 294 -13.61 -15.81 -10.42
CA LEU A 294 -13.67 -14.73 -11.40
C LEU A 294 -14.75 -15.04 -12.45
N PRO A 295 -15.29 -14.02 -13.14
CA PRO A 295 -16.27 -14.22 -14.20
C PRO A 295 -15.80 -15.21 -15.26
N GLU A 296 -16.68 -16.12 -15.70
CA GLU A 296 -16.33 -17.15 -16.70
C GLU A 296 -15.87 -16.55 -18.02
N SER A 297 -16.41 -15.40 -18.41
CA SER A 297 -15.97 -14.64 -19.61
C SER A 297 -14.50 -14.25 -19.56
N TYR A 298 -13.94 -14.13 -18.35
CA TYR A 298 -12.53 -13.82 -18.15
C TYR A 298 -11.69 -15.08 -17.99
N THR A 299 -12.11 -16.07 -17.21
CA THR A 299 -11.28 -17.25 -16.93
C THR A 299 -11.32 -18.31 -18.02
N ASN A 300 -12.38 -18.39 -18.80
CA ASN A 300 -12.55 -19.42 -19.82
C ASN A 300 -11.84 -18.98 -21.11
N VAL A 301 -10.61 -19.45 -21.29
CA VAL A 301 -9.85 -19.28 -22.53
C VAL A 301 -10.47 -20.17 -23.61
N GLN A 302 -11.55 -19.67 -24.22
CA GLN A 302 -12.30 -20.38 -25.25
C GLN A 302 -11.62 -20.30 -26.62
N GLN A 303 -12.00 -21.26 -27.47
CA GLN A 303 -11.59 -21.49 -28.87
C GLN A 303 -10.42 -22.50 -29.02
N GLN A 304 -10.44 -23.25 -30.13
CA GLN A 304 -9.26 -23.92 -30.67
C GLN A 304 -8.81 -23.11 -31.88
N ILE A 305 -7.89 -22.17 -31.66
CA ILE A 305 -7.23 -21.41 -32.72
C ILE A 305 -6.05 -22.26 -33.18
N SER A 306 -6.27 -23.00 -34.27
CA SER A 306 -5.15 -23.51 -35.05
C SER A 306 -4.56 -22.36 -35.86
N LEU A 307 -3.37 -21.87 -35.47
CA LEU A 307 -2.60 -20.98 -36.34
C LEU A 307 -1.98 -21.83 -37.46
N PRO A 308 -2.03 -21.41 -38.74
CA PRO A 308 -1.34 -22.12 -39.81
C PRO A 308 0.17 -22.15 -39.51
N ASN A 309 0.80 -23.32 -39.67
CA ASN A 309 2.24 -23.45 -39.43
C ASN A 309 3.04 -22.62 -40.45
N ASP A 310 2.65 -22.60 -41.74
CA ASP A 310 3.49 -22.02 -42.79
C ASP A 310 2.77 -21.18 -43.88
N ASN A 311 1.44 -21.27 -44.05
CA ASN A 311 0.70 -20.51 -45.08
C ASN A 311 -0.11 -19.36 -44.48
N ILE A 312 0.57 -18.32 -44.00
CA ILE A 312 -0.11 -17.09 -43.56
C ILE A 312 -0.10 -16.10 -44.70
N SER A 313 -1.26 -15.87 -45.29
CA SER A 313 -1.46 -14.77 -46.23
C SER A 313 -1.44 -13.48 -45.41
N VAL A 314 -0.31 -12.78 -45.46
CA VAL A 314 -0.22 -11.42 -44.95
C VAL A 314 -1.21 -10.60 -45.77
N PRO A 315 -2.22 -9.95 -45.15
CA PRO A 315 -3.15 -9.10 -45.87
C PRO A 315 -2.35 -8.08 -46.67
N ALA A 316 -2.67 -7.96 -47.96
CA ALA A 316 -2.03 -6.95 -48.79
C ALA A 316 -2.26 -5.58 -48.13
N LEU A 317 -1.17 -4.86 -47.83
CA LEU A 317 -1.26 -3.46 -47.42
C LEU A 317 -2.15 -2.77 -48.46
N PRO A 318 -3.27 -2.14 -48.06
CA PRO A 318 -4.08 -1.40 -49.01
C PRO A 318 -3.13 -0.41 -49.68
N THR A 319 -3.10 -0.43 -51.01
CA THR A 319 -2.21 0.37 -51.86
C THR A 319 -2.52 1.87 -51.77
N THR A 320 -3.32 2.28 -50.79
CA THR A 320 -3.28 3.62 -50.22
C THR A 320 -1.84 3.97 -49.95
N LYS A 321 -1.37 4.96 -50.71
CA LYS A 321 -0.14 5.73 -50.55
C LYS A 321 0.50 5.37 -49.24
N THR A 322 1.74 4.85 -49.27
CA THR A 322 2.66 5.06 -48.16
C THR A 322 2.36 6.46 -47.66
N VAL A 323 1.73 6.56 -46.49
CA VAL A 323 1.70 7.82 -45.78
C VAL A 323 3.16 7.91 -45.41
N LYS A 324 3.97 8.45 -46.33
CA LYS A 324 5.06 9.30 -45.92
C LYS A 324 4.36 10.16 -44.90
N LEU A 325 4.76 10.01 -43.64
CA LEU A 325 4.59 11.12 -42.74
C LEU A 325 5.36 12.24 -43.45
N ASP A 326 4.68 12.98 -44.33
CA ASP A 326 5.21 14.14 -45.05
C ASP A 326 5.76 15.16 -44.04
N THR A 327 5.32 14.97 -42.79
CA THR A 327 5.75 15.63 -41.58
C THR A 327 5.98 14.52 -40.53
N PRO A 328 7.22 14.27 -40.04
CA PRO A 328 7.40 13.51 -38.80
C PRO A 328 6.44 14.07 -37.73
N PRO A 329 5.90 13.24 -36.82
CA PRO A 329 5.01 13.72 -35.77
C PRO A 329 5.67 14.93 -35.11
N SER A 330 4.93 16.01 -34.84
CA SER A 330 5.50 17.27 -34.32
C SER A 330 6.50 17.05 -33.17
N LYS A 331 6.23 16.10 -32.28
CA LYS A 331 7.15 15.67 -31.20
C LYS A 331 8.48 15.09 -31.71
N LEU A 332 8.51 14.28 -32.76
CA LEU A 332 9.73 13.75 -33.37
C LEU A 332 10.53 14.85 -34.09
N LYS A 333 9.82 15.83 -34.70
CA LYS A 333 10.43 17.05 -35.25
C LYS A 333 11.05 17.95 -34.17
N GLU A 334 10.54 17.93 -32.95
CA GLU A 334 11.12 18.64 -31.80
C GLU A 334 12.27 17.85 -31.15
N THR A 335 12.21 16.51 -31.16
CA THR A 335 13.18 15.64 -30.47
C THR A 335 14.57 15.68 -31.12
N ILE A 336 14.66 15.68 -32.46
CA ILE A 336 15.95 15.68 -33.18
C ILE A 336 16.69 17.03 -33.01
N PRO A 337 16.05 18.21 -33.21
CA PRO A 337 16.65 19.49 -32.87
C PRO A 337 17.01 19.57 -31.39
N THR A 338 16.17 19.08 -30.48
CA THR A 338 16.48 19.06 -29.04
C THR A 338 17.71 18.20 -28.73
N ALA A 339 17.89 17.06 -29.43
CA ALA A 339 19.09 16.24 -29.31
C ALA A 339 20.35 16.98 -29.78
N ASN A 340 20.28 17.68 -30.90
CA ASN A 340 21.38 18.51 -31.39
C ASN A 340 21.66 19.70 -30.44
N ASP A 341 20.62 20.37 -29.94
CA ASP A 341 20.75 21.47 -28.98
C ASP A 341 21.43 21.01 -27.68
N TRP A 342 21.11 19.80 -27.21
CA TRP A 342 21.78 19.20 -26.05
C TRP A 342 23.25 18.89 -26.33
N LEU A 343 23.57 18.35 -27.51
CA LEU A 343 24.95 18.06 -27.90
C LEU A 343 25.77 19.36 -27.96
N GLU A 344 25.21 20.43 -28.53
CA GLU A 344 25.85 21.75 -28.60
C GLU A 344 26.03 22.35 -27.19
N HIS A 345 25.01 22.27 -26.34
CA HIS A 345 25.10 22.69 -24.95
C HIS A 345 26.18 21.91 -24.18
N SER A 346 26.23 20.59 -24.37
CA SER A 346 27.24 19.73 -23.73
C SER A 346 28.64 20.06 -24.22
N HIS A 347 28.82 20.37 -25.51
CA HIS A 347 30.09 20.81 -26.07
C HIS A 347 30.58 22.13 -25.46
N GLN A 348 29.69 23.11 -25.31
CA GLN A 348 30.02 24.38 -24.66
C GLN A 348 30.46 24.17 -23.20
N LEU A 349 29.79 23.28 -22.47
CA LEU A 349 30.16 22.94 -21.10
C LEU A 349 31.48 22.18 -21.00
N LEU A 350 31.73 21.24 -21.92
CA LEU A 350 33.00 20.49 -21.99
C LEU A 350 34.20 21.38 -22.36
N SER A 351 33.95 22.55 -22.94
CA SER A 351 34.98 23.55 -23.25
C SER A 351 35.34 24.44 -22.06
N LYS A 352 34.62 24.34 -20.93
CA LYS A 352 34.95 25.06 -19.69
C LYS A 352 36.09 24.36 -18.95
N ASP A 353 36.96 25.15 -18.30
CA ASP A 353 38.02 24.63 -17.43
C ASP A 353 37.47 23.91 -16.17
N ALA A 354 36.30 24.33 -15.70
CA ALA A 354 35.56 23.72 -14.60
C ALA A 354 34.05 23.90 -14.79
N LEU A 355 33.27 22.92 -14.32
CA LEU A 355 31.80 22.97 -14.33
C LEU A 355 31.28 23.61 -13.05
N ASP A 356 30.28 24.47 -13.20
CA ASP A 356 29.56 25.08 -12.09
C ASP A 356 28.51 24.12 -11.52
N ALA A 357 27.99 24.40 -10.31
CA ALA A 357 26.99 23.54 -9.66
C ALA A 357 25.66 23.49 -10.45
N GLU A 358 25.37 24.54 -11.23
CA GLU A 358 24.23 24.63 -12.12
C GLU A 358 24.49 24.08 -13.53
N ASP A 359 25.67 23.53 -13.85
CA ASP A 359 25.93 22.95 -15.17
C ASP A 359 25.44 21.49 -15.25
N TRP A 360 24.69 21.15 -16.30
CA TRP A 360 24.21 19.80 -16.54
C TRP A 360 24.61 19.26 -17.92
N ILE A 361 25.34 18.14 -17.93
CA ILE A 361 25.79 17.49 -19.16
C ILE A 361 24.87 16.33 -19.57
N SER A 362 24.13 15.74 -18.62
CA SER A 362 23.30 14.58 -18.93
C SER A 362 22.05 14.95 -19.73
N TRP A 363 21.67 14.09 -20.68
CA TRP A 363 20.44 14.23 -21.46
C TRP A 363 19.20 14.37 -20.56
N ALA A 364 19.14 13.59 -19.48
CA ALA A 364 18.02 13.63 -18.54
C ALA A 364 17.90 14.98 -17.82
N ALA A 365 19.02 15.53 -17.33
CA ALA A 365 19.02 16.83 -16.67
C ALA A 365 18.72 17.98 -17.63
N TYR A 366 19.29 17.95 -18.85
CA TYR A 366 18.99 18.92 -19.90
C TYR A 366 17.50 18.98 -20.24
N ASN A 367 16.86 17.81 -20.42
CA ASN A 367 15.43 17.76 -20.69
C ASN A 367 14.58 18.12 -19.46
N ALA A 368 15.02 17.76 -18.25
CA ALA A 368 14.30 18.13 -17.02
C ALA A 368 14.21 19.65 -16.86
N VAL A 369 15.30 20.39 -17.17
CA VAL A 369 15.30 21.85 -17.15
C VAL A 369 14.50 22.44 -18.31
N LYS A 370 14.70 21.95 -19.54
CA LYS A 370 14.07 22.50 -20.75
C LYS A 370 12.56 22.32 -20.76
N PHE A 371 12.07 21.18 -20.28
CA PHE A 371 10.66 20.86 -20.33
C PHE A 371 9.93 21.14 -19.01
N GLY A 372 10.64 21.29 -17.89
CA GLY A 372 10.12 21.76 -16.58
C GLY A 372 8.95 20.97 -15.99
N GLN A 373 8.39 20.00 -16.71
CA GLN A 373 7.26 19.20 -16.32
C GLN A 373 7.76 18.01 -15.52
N VAL A 374 7.38 17.98 -14.25
CA VAL A 374 7.26 16.71 -13.52
C VAL A 374 6.29 15.87 -14.34
N ALA A 375 6.80 14.82 -14.99
CA ALA A 375 5.96 13.90 -15.74
C ALA A 375 4.85 13.40 -14.81
N ALA A 376 3.59 13.47 -15.28
CA ALA A 376 2.48 12.94 -14.52
C ALA A 376 2.75 11.47 -14.18
N ILE A 377 2.49 11.07 -12.94
CA ILE A 377 2.72 9.70 -12.50
C ILE A 377 1.84 8.79 -13.35
N THR A 378 2.46 7.88 -14.09
CA THR A 378 1.75 6.90 -14.93
C THR A 378 1.33 5.70 -14.07
N PRO A 379 0.05 5.57 -13.68
CA PRO A 379 -0.39 4.41 -12.90
C PRO A 379 -0.27 3.14 -13.73
N SER A 380 0.33 2.12 -13.12
CA SER A 380 0.43 0.76 -13.67
C SER A 380 -0.39 -0.18 -12.80
N MET A 381 -1.25 -0.97 -13.43
CA MET A 381 -2.16 -1.91 -12.78
C MET A 381 -2.00 -3.29 -13.40
N VAL A 382 -2.27 -4.32 -12.60
CA VAL A 382 -2.13 -5.73 -13.02
C VAL A 382 -3.49 -6.41 -12.90
N PHE A 383 -3.81 -7.23 -13.89
CA PHE A 383 -5.03 -8.03 -13.93
C PHE A 383 -4.86 -9.35 -13.14
N PRO A 384 -5.95 -10.03 -12.79
CA PRO A 384 -5.85 -11.38 -12.26
C PRO A 384 -5.05 -12.31 -13.19
N LEU A 385 -4.18 -13.16 -12.61
CA LEU A 385 -3.27 -13.98 -13.39
C LEU A 385 -3.99 -15.16 -14.07
N PHE A 386 -3.54 -15.50 -15.28
CA PHE A 386 -3.94 -16.70 -15.99
C PHE A 386 -2.96 -17.84 -15.73
N ARG A 387 -3.46 -19.08 -15.71
CA ARG A 387 -2.60 -20.28 -15.64
C ARG A 387 -2.11 -20.71 -17.01
N GLU A 388 -2.83 -20.33 -18.05
CA GLU A 388 -2.50 -20.60 -19.43
C GLU A 388 -1.22 -19.84 -19.79
N PRO A 389 -0.25 -20.49 -20.45
CA PRO A 389 1.03 -19.86 -20.78
C PRO A 389 0.88 -18.91 -21.98
N ALA A 390 1.62 -17.79 -22.00
CA ALA A 390 1.43 -16.76 -23.03
C ALA A 390 1.86 -17.23 -24.42
N ARG A 391 2.73 -18.25 -24.50
CA ARG A 391 3.09 -18.92 -25.76
C ARG A 391 1.91 -19.63 -26.46
N SER A 392 0.77 -19.79 -25.78
CA SER A 392 -0.44 -20.35 -26.38
C SER A 392 -1.10 -19.32 -27.29
N PRO A 393 -1.36 -19.63 -28.58
CA PRO A 393 -2.18 -18.78 -29.45
C PRO A 393 -3.54 -18.44 -28.85
N MET A 394 -4.09 -19.36 -28.05
CA MET A 394 -5.36 -19.15 -27.36
C MET A 394 -5.29 -18.05 -26.34
N MET A 395 -4.21 -18.05 -25.57
CA MET A 395 -4.02 -17.08 -24.51
C MET A 395 -3.78 -15.69 -25.10
N ILE A 396 -3.02 -15.58 -26.19
CA ILE A 396 -2.83 -14.28 -26.87
C ILE A 396 -4.16 -13.76 -27.42
N TYR A 397 -4.93 -14.59 -28.13
CA TYR A 397 -6.23 -14.17 -28.65
C TYR A 397 -7.19 -13.75 -27.55
N HIS A 398 -7.27 -14.56 -26.47
CA HIS A 398 -8.07 -14.24 -25.31
C HIS A 398 -7.63 -12.94 -24.64
N GLY A 399 -6.32 -12.75 -24.46
CA GLY A 399 -5.75 -11.51 -23.94
C GLY A 399 -6.10 -10.29 -24.79
N MET A 400 -6.09 -10.41 -26.13
CA MET A 400 -6.54 -9.35 -27.02
C MET A 400 -8.03 -9.03 -26.82
N ASN A 401 -8.90 -10.04 -26.65
CA ASN A 401 -10.32 -9.82 -26.36
C ASN A 401 -10.54 -9.13 -25.00
N VAL A 402 -9.80 -9.55 -23.97
CA VAL A 402 -9.82 -8.89 -22.65
C VAL A 402 -9.44 -7.41 -22.79
N ILE A 403 -8.37 -7.11 -23.52
CA ILE A 403 -7.92 -5.74 -23.78
C ILE A 403 -9.00 -4.93 -24.52
N ILE A 404 -9.64 -5.51 -25.55
CA ILE A 404 -10.74 -4.87 -26.28
C ILE A 404 -11.91 -4.57 -25.34
N ALA A 405 -12.31 -5.52 -24.50
CA ALA A 405 -13.42 -5.36 -23.56
C ALA A 405 -13.14 -4.24 -22.54
N VAL A 406 -11.95 -4.25 -21.93
CA VAL A 406 -11.54 -3.23 -20.96
C VAL A 406 -11.45 -1.86 -21.61
N ARG A 407 -10.84 -1.77 -22.79
CA ARG A 407 -10.77 -0.52 -23.55
C ARG A 407 -12.17 0.01 -23.87
N ASN A 408 -13.09 -0.84 -24.30
CA ASN A 408 -14.46 -0.41 -24.60
C ASN A 408 -15.21 0.08 -23.36
N TYR A 409 -14.87 -0.44 -22.18
CA TYR A 409 -15.41 0.02 -20.91
C TYR A 409 -14.77 1.35 -20.45
N LEU A 410 -13.44 1.44 -20.44
CA LEU A 410 -12.71 2.59 -19.87
C LEU A 410 -12.54 3.76 -20.85
N ASN A 411 -12.22 3.48 -22.11
CA ASN A 411 -11.92 4.53 -23.10
C ASN A 411 -12.49 4.19 -24.49
N PRO A 412 -13.82 4.30 -24.66
CA PRO A 412 -14.47 4.06 -25.95
C PRO A 412 -13.87 4.95 -27.05
N GLY A 413 -13.43 4.34 -28.15
CA GLY A 413 -12.88 5.04 -29.30
C GLY A 413 -11.35 4.98 -29.42
N GLN A 414 -10.61 4.77 -28.33
CA GLN A 414 -9.15 4.64 -28.38
C GLN A 414 -8.72 3.30 -29.00
N THR A 415 -8.01 3.22 -30.13
CA THR A 415 -7.52 1.91 -30.64
C THR A 415 -6.75 1.13 -29.55
N PRO A 416 -7.09 -0.15 -29.26
CA PRO A 416 -6.38 -0.94 -28.27
C PRO A 416 -4.92 -1.16 -28.67
N ILE A 417 -4.02 -1.06 -27.70
CA ILE A 417 -2.57 -1.16 -27.88
C ILE A 417 -2.03 -2.20 -26.90
N MET A 418 -1.35 -3.22 -27.42
CA MET A 418 -0.70 -4.26 -26.62
C MET A 418 0.80 -4.32 -26.93
N THR A 419 1.62 -4.24 -25.90
CA THR A 419 3.06 -4.51 -25.96
C THR A 419 3.32 -5.95 -25.55
N VAL A 420 4.19 -6.62 -26.30
CA VAL A 420 4.57 -8.01 -26.06
C VAL A 420 6.01 -8.25 -26.49
N ASP A 421 6.62 -9.30 -25.95
CA ASP A 421 7.96 -9.75 -26.36
C ASP A 421 7.98 -10.33 -27.77
N GLN A 422 9.17 -10.45 -28.37
CA GLN A 422 9.34 -10.84 -29.77
C GLN A 422 8.63 -12.16 -30.16
N PRO A 423 8.70 -13.26 -29.38
CA PRO A 423 7.97 -14.49 -29.72
C PRO A 423 6.45 -14.30 -29.67
N LEU A 424 5.96 -13.57 -28.68
CA LEU A 424 4.54 -13.29 -28.48
C LEU A 424 4.00 -12.32 -29.54
N PHE A 425 4.81 -11.36 -29.97
CA PHE A 425 4.53 -10.45 -31.08
C PHE A 425 4.22 -11.24 -32.34
N THR A 426 5.07 -12.23 -32.65
CA THR A 426 4.87 -13.08 -33.82
C THR A 426 3.51 -13.78 -33.74
N LEU A 427 3.16 -14.39 -32.60
CA LEU A 427 1.86 -15.04 -32.40
C LEU A 427 0.70 -14.06 -32.55
N ALA A 428 0.80 -12.88 -31.95
CA ALA A 428 -0.21 -11.83 -32.03
C ALA A 428 -0.41 -11.38 -33.49
N LYS A 429 0.65 -11.19 -34.28
CA LYS A 429 0.55 -10.88 -35.72
C LYS A 429 -0.15 -11.98 -36.50
N LYS A 430 0.19 -13.25 -36.25
CA LYS A 430 -0.52 -14.39 -36.87
C LYS A 430 -2.02 -14.37 -36.57
N ILE A 431 -2.40 -13.97 -35.36
CA ILE A 431 -3.81 -13.77 -34.96
C ILE A 431 -4.44 -12.61 -35.73
N GLN A 432 -3.78 -11.44 -35.82
CA GLN A 432 -4.30 -10.30 -36.58
C GLN A 432 -4.58 -10.64 -38.05
N TRP A 433 -3.68 -11.38 -38.68
CA TRP A 433 -3.80 -11.79 -40.08
C TRP A 433 -4.85 -12.88 -40.29
N LYS A 434 -5.06 -13.75 -39.31
CA LYS A 434 -6.12 -14.75 -39.35
C LYS A 434 -7.51 -14.15 -39.12
N PHE A 435 -7.60 -13.10 -38.30
CA PHE A 435 -8.87 -12.47 -37.91
C PHE A 435 -8.88 -10.96 -38.21
N PRO A 436 -8.72 -10.54 -39.48
CA PRO A 436 -8.60 -9.12 -39.85
C PRO A 436 -9.83 -8.30 -39.47
N ASP A 437 -11.02 -8.91 -39.52
CA ASP A 437 -12.28 -8.23 -39.22
C ASP A 437 -12.46 -7.89 -37.74
N THR A 438 -11.78 -8.57 -36.82
CA THR A 438 -11.92 -8.34 -35.38
C THR A 438 -10.65 -7.83 -34.74
N HIS A 439 -9.49 -8.33 -35.18
CA HIS A 439 -8.17 -8.10 -34.59
C HIS A 439 -7.17 -7.50 -35.59
N GLY A 440 -7.62 -7.09 -36.79
CA GLY A 440 -6.75 -6.57 -37.84
C GLY A 440 -5.91 -5.37 -37.41
N GLU A 441 -4.87 -5.08 -38.18
CA GLU A 441 -3.87 -4.05 -37.86
C GLU A 441 -4.45 -2.63 -37.76
N ASN A 442 -5.57 -2.38 -38.42
CA ASN A 442 -6.32 -1.12 -38.33
C ASN A 442 -7.27 -1.06 -37.12
N LYS A 443 -7.48 -2.17 -36.41
CA LYS A 443 -8.39 -2.30 -35.26
C LYS A 443 -7.67 -2.51 -33.95
N PHE A 444 -6.45 -3.06 -33.99
CA PHE A 444 -5.65 -3.38 -32.82
C PHE A 444 -4.17 -3.16 -33.12
N VAL A 445 -3.46 -2.44 -32.26
CA VAL A 445 -2.02 -2.21 -32.42
C VAL A 445 -1.26 -3.18 -31.52
N VAL A 446 -0.38 -3.99 -32.13
CA VAL A 446 0.58 -4.83 -31.40
C VAL A 446 1.96 -4.20 -31.58
N MET A 447 2.69 -4.00 -30.49
CA MET A 447 4.03 -3.40 -30.49
C MET A 447 5.02 -4.33 -29.78
N PHE A 448 6.29 -4.25 -30.16
CA PHE A 448 7.35 -4.86 -29.37
C PHE A 448 7.48 -4.16 -28.01
N GLY A 449 7.78 -4.92 -26.97
CA GLY A 449 8.13 -4.37 -25.67
C GLY A 449 9.32 -3.42 -25.78
N ALA A 450 9.13 -2.16 -25.35
CA ALA A 450 10.13 -1.10 -25.51
C ALA A 450 11.49 -1.47 -24.88
N MET A 451 11.49 -2.17 -23.74
CA MET A 451 12.71 -2.64 -23.08
C MET A 451 13.51 -3.61 -23.95
N HIS A 452 12.84 -4.54 -24.64
CA HIS A 452 13.52 -5.50 -25.53
C HIS A 452 14.02 -4.83 -26.79
N THR A 453 13.28 -3.86 -27.33
CA THR A 453 13.74 -3.03 -28.43
C THR A 453 14.97 -2.20 -28.05
N GLU A 454 14.94 -1.54 -26.88
CA GLU A 454 16.09 -0.81 -26.34
C GLU A 454 17.29 -1.75 -26.15
N LYS A 455 17.09 -2.90 -25.51
CA LYS A 455 18.15 -3.87 -25.30
C LYS A 455 18.78 -4.35 -26.60
N MET A 456 17.97 -4.65 -27.62
CA MET A 456 18.46 -5.06 -28.94
C MET A 456 19.30 -3.95 -29.60
N VAL A 457 18.85 -2.69 -29.55
CA VAL A 457 19.63 -1.56 -30.07
C VAL A 457 20.96 -1.41 -29.32
N LEU A 458 20.94 -1.56 -28.00
CA LEU A 458 22.15 -1.49 -27.17
C LEU A 458 23.11 -2.66 -27.44
N GLU A 459 22.61 -3.88 -27.67
CA GLU A 459 23.40 -5.03 -28.08
C GLU A 459 24.04 -4.79 -29.46
N MET A 460 23.28 -4.29 -30.44
CA MET A 460 23.81 -3.92 -31.76
C MET A 460 24.90 -2.84 -31.68
N LEU A 461 24.71 -1.84 -30.81
CA LEU A 461 25.74 -0.82 -30.56
C LEU A 461 26.98 -1.42 -29.90
N GLY A 462 26.79 -2.36 -28.98
CA GLY A 462 27.86 -3.12 -28.36
C GLY A 462 28.69 -3.87 -29.40
N ASP A 463 28.04 -4.64 -30.27
CA ASP A 463 28.68 -5.38 -31.36
C ASP A 463 29.47 -4.43 -32.30
N TRP A 464 28.92 -3.25 -32.58
CA TRP A 464 29.62 -2.24 -33.40
C TRP A 464 30.85 -1.64 -32.71
N LEU A 465 30.79 -1.49 -31.38
CA LEU A 465 31.90 -0.96 -30.57
C LEU A 465 32.92 -2.03 -30.17
N GLU A 466 32.64 -3.30 -30.39
CA GLU A 466 33.57 -4.38 -30.08
C GLU A 466 34.88 -4.24 -30.87
N GLY A 467 36.02 -4.35 -30.18
CA GLY A 467 37.34 -4.20 -30.80
C GLY A 467 37.75 -2.76 -31.15
N SER A 468 36.88 -1.76 -30.97
CA SER A 468 37.19 -0.34 -31.25
C SER A 468 38.15 0.32 -30.26
N GLY A 469 38.47 -0.36 -29.15
CA GLY A 469 39.19 0.22 -28.01
C GLY A 469 38.30 1.02 -27.04
N TRP A 470 36.98 1.03 -27.26
CA TRP A 470 36.01 1.72 -26.40
C TRP A 470 36.08 1.31 -24.92
N THR A 471 36.19 0.01 -24.63
CA THR A 471 36.33 -0.50 -23.26
C THR A 471 37.62 -0.04 -22.60
N THR A 472 38.72 0.02 -23.35
CA THR A 472 40.01 0.56 -22.90
C THR A 472 39.89 2.04 -22.58
N ALA A 473 39.19 2.82 -23.41
CA ALA A 473 38.97 4.24 -23.17
C ALA A 473 38.14 4.49 -21.90
N LEU A 474 37.05 3.74 -21.70
CA LEU A 474 36.23 3.81 -20.47
C LEU A 474 37.02 3.39 -19.22
N THR A 475 37.90 2.40 -19.36
CA THR A 475 38.72 1.90 -18.25
C THR A 475 39.81 2.91 -17.87
N ASN A 476 40.53 3.44 -18.85
CA ASN A 476 41.63 4.38 -18.63
C ASN A 476 41.14 5.75 -18.15
N SER A 477 39.92 6.16 -18.52
CA SER A 477 39.29 7.38 -18.02
C SER A 477 38.72 7.24 -16.60
N GLY A 478 38.73 6.03 -16.02
CA GLY A 478 38.18 5.77 -14.69
C GLY A 478 36.64 5.79 -14.62
N ILE A 479 35.95 5.87 -15.78
CA ILE A 479 34.48 5.87 -15.87
C ILE A 479 33.92 4.50 -15.46
N ALA A 480 34.60 3.42 -15.83
CA ALA A 480 34.21 2.06 -15.49
C ALA A 480 35.45 1.18 -15.25
N SER A 481 35.33 0.14 -14.44
CA SER A 481 36.35 -0.92 -14.42
C SER A 481 36.26 -1.76 -15.70
N SER A 482 37.35 -2.45 -16.09
CA SER A 482 37.37 -3.23 -17.34
C SER A 482 36.21 -4.24 -17.44
N GLY A 483 35.88 -4.94 -16.35
CA GLY A 483 34.74 -5.87 -16.33
C GLY A 483 33.38 -5.18 -16.46
N VAL A 484 33.21 -3.95 -15.97
CA VAL A 484 31.98 -3.17 -16.14
C VAL A 484 31.89 -2.61 -17.56
N ALA A 485 33.00 -2.11 -18.12
CA ALA A 485 33.06 -1.64 -19.50
C ALA A 485 32.77 -2.76 -20.51
N GLU A 486 33.33 -3.96 -20.31
CA GLU A 486 33.01 -5.15 -21.11
C GLU A 486 31.54 -5.55 -20.98
N SER A 487 30.96 -5.43 -19.77
CA SER A 487 29.53 -5.71 -19.57
C SER A 487 28.61 -4.77 -20.37
N PHE A 488 29.12 -3.59 -20.78
CA PHE A 488 28.35 -2.66 -21.58
C PHE A 488 28.23 -3.08 -23.04
N ILE A 489 29.28 -3.69 -23.59
CA ILE A 489 29.25 -4.29 -24.93
C ILE A 489 28.21 -5.42 -24.99
N VAL A 490 28.12 -6.23 -23.93
CA VAL A 490 27.27 -7.44 -23.93
C VAL A 490 25.80 -7.15 -23.58
N GLY A 491 25.36 -5.88 -23.53
CA GLY A 491 23.92 -5.58 -23.37
C GLY A 491 23.31 -5.93 -22.00
N LYS A 492 24.12 -6.28 -20.99
CA LYS A 492 23.63 -6.86 -19.73
C LYS A 492 22.95 -5.87 -18.79
N HIS A 493 23.29 -4.58 -18.89
CA HIS A 493 22.81 -3.53 -17.99
C HIS A 493 22.36 -2.28 -18.75
N SER A 494 21.12 -2.28 -19.27
CA SER A 494 20.60 -1.22 -20.15
C SER A 494 20.83 0.19 -19.63
N ARG A 495 20.57 0.46 -18.34
CA ARG A 495 20.79 1.79 -17.73
C ARG A 495 22.26 2.24 -17.76
N ASN A 496 23.17 1.34 -17.44
CA ASN A 496 24.60 1.69 -17.39
C ASN A 496 25.15 1.85 -18.82
N ILE A 497 24.65 1.07 -19.77
CA ILE A 497 25.01 1.21 -21.19
C ILE A 497 24.48 2.53 -21.73
N LEU A 498 23.23 2.90 -21.43
CA LEU A 498 22.66 4.16 -21.88
C LEU A 498 23.49 5.35 -21.37
N LEU A 499 23.93 5.32 -20.10
CA LEU A 499 24.84 6.31 -19.56
C LEU A 499 26.20 6.32 -20.28
N ALA A 500 26.79 5.15 -20.53
CA ALA A 500 28.07 5.04 -21.22
C ALA A 500 27.97 5.54 -22.68
N VAL A 501 26.88 5.24 -23.38
CA VAL A 501 26.58 5.74 -24.72
C VAL A 501 26.41 7.26 -24.70
N GLN A 502 25.66 7.82 -23.74
CA GLN A 502 25.52 9.27 -23.59
C GLN A 502 26.88 9.98 -23.39
N LEU A 503 27.72 9.45 -22.50
CA LEU A 503 29.07 9.98 -22.28
C LEU A 503 29.94 9.87 -23.53
N THR A 504 29.85 8.76 -24.25
CA THR A 504 30.59 8.52 -25.49
C THR A 504 30.13 9.46 -26.61
N SER A 505 28.82 9.67 -26.76
CA SER A 505 28.26 10.64 -27.70
C SER A 505 28.74 12.06 -27.38
N ASN A 506 28.80 12.45 -26.10
CA ASN A 506 29.34 13.74 -25.69
C ASN A 506 30.84 13.90 -26.03
N LEU A 507 31.64 12.83 -25.91
CA LEU A 507 33.07 12.84 -26.21
C LEU A 507 33.38 12.77 -27.72
N LEU A 508 32.53 12.12 -28.52
CA LEU A 508 32.71 11.96 -29.97
C LEU A 508 32.05 13.07 -30.80
N CYS A 509 31.06 13.78 -30.25
CA CYS A 509 30.39 14.88 -30.94
C CYS A 509 31.33 16.01 -31.41
N PRO A 510 32.40 16.41 -30.68
CA PRO A 510 33.35 17.41 -31.18
C PRO A 510 34.02 17.00 -32.51
N VAL A 511 34.24 15.69 -32.72
CA VAL A 511 34.89 15.17 -33.94
C VAL A 511 33.91 15.15 -35.12
N ASN A 512 32.67 14.74 -34.89
CA ASN A 512 31.63 14.69 -35.94
C ASN A 512 31.02 16.06 -36.27
N LEU A 513 30.95 16.99 -35.31
CA LEU A 513 30.53 18.37 -35.58
C LEU A 513 31.58 19.08 -36.45
N MET A 514 32.87 18.84 -36.21
CA MET A 514 33.98 19.28 -37.07
C MET A 514 33.93 18.67 -38.49
N GLU A 515 33.56 17.40 -38.63
CA GLU A 515 33.38 16.78 -39.95
C GLU A 515 32.14 17.30 -40.69
N ARG A 516 31.03 17.61 -39.99
CA ARG A 516 29.85 18.25 -40.60
C ARG A 516 30.09 19.69 -41.01
N ILE A 517 30.77 20.49 -40.17
CA ILE A 517 31.18 21.85 -40.52
C ILE A 517 32.13 21.83 -41.74
N LYS A 518 33.04 20.85 -41.81
CA LYS A 518 33.87 20.64 -43.01
C LYS A 518 33.05 20.21 -44.22
N PHE A 519 32.03 19.35 -44.08
CA PHE A 519 31.22 18.91 -45.23
C PHE A 519 30.35 20.03 -45.82
N ASP A 520 29.86 20.95 -44.99
CA ASP A 520 29.10 22.12 -45.48
C ASP A 520 30.02 23.14 -46.19
N ASP A 521 31.30 23.24 -45.81
CA ASP A 521 32.30 24.06 -46.51
C ASP A 521 32.79 23.46 -47.85
N TYR A 522 32.51 22.18 -48.13
CA TYR A 522 32.92 21.49 -49.37
C TYR A 522 31.81 21.29 -50.42
N ASN A 523 30.64 21.90 -50.26
CA ASN A 523 29.61 21.97 -51.33
C ASN A 523 29.76 23.21 -52.23
N LEU A 524 30.99 23.46 -52.68
CA LEU A 524 31.27 24.19 -53.91
C LEU A 524 32.10 23.27 -54.82
N TYR A 525 31.46 22.86 -55.93
CA TYR A 525 31.96 22.02 -57.03
C TYR A 525 31.94 20.49 -56.79
N PHE A 526 30.81 19.85 -57.10
CA PHE A 526 30.63 19.05 -58.33
C PHE A 526 29.14 18.79 -58.62
#